data_AF-A0A453DFA4-F1
#
_entry.id   AF-A0A453DFA4-F1
#
_cell.length_a   1.000
_cell.length_b   1.000
_cell.length_c   1.000
_cell.angle_alpha   90.00
_cell.angle_beta   90.00
_cell.angle_gamma   90.00
#
_symmetry.space_group_name_H-M   'P 1'
#
loop_
_entity.id
_entity.type
_entity.pdbx_description
1 polymer ?
#
loop_
_entity_poly.entity_id
_entity_poly.type
_entity_poly.pdbx_seq_one_letter_code
_entity_poly.pdbx_strand_id
1 'polypeptide(L)' 'MLRASGIQWDLRKVDPYESYNQFDWKVQWQKEGDSLARYLVRIGEMRESIKIIQQAVEKIPGGPYENLEV' A
#
# COMPACT_ATOMS: atom_id res chain seq x y z
N MET A 1 -9.83 -4.33 -11.14
CA MET A 1 -11.10 -5.04 -11.39
C MET A 1 -11.40 -5.98 -10.24
N LEU A 2 -10.59 -7.01 -10.01
CA LEU A 2 -10.76 -8.02 -8.95
C LEU A 2 -11.15 -7.44 -7.57
N ARG A 3 -10.37 -6.47 -7.07
CA ARG A 3 -10.61 -5.83 -5.76
C ARG A 3 -11.88 -4.98 -5.67
N ALA A 4 -12.40 -4.51 -6.79
CA ALA A 4 -13.64 -3.74 -6.81
C ALA A 4 -14.88 -4.66 -6.94
N SER A 5 -14.68 -5.97 -7.09
CA SER A 5 -15.73 -6.98 -7.31
C SER A 5 -15.87 -7.94 -6.12
N GLY A 6 -15.52 -7.50 -4.91
CA GLY A 6 -15.70 -8.24 -3.67
C GLY A 6 -14.56 -9.20 -3.29
N ILE A 7 -13.47 -9.21 -4.06
CA ILE A 7 -12.35 -10.15 -3.82
C ILE A 7 -11.19 -9.40 -3.16
N GLN A 8 -10.94 -9.70 -1.89
CA GLN A 8 -9.88 -9.11 -1.06
C GLN A 8 -8.51 -9.71 -1.38
N TRP A 9 -7.99 -9.42 -2.58
CA TRP A 9 -6.74 -10.00 -3.06
C TRP A 9 -5.72 -8.93 -3.46
N ASP A 10 -4.55 -8.99 -2.83
CA ASP A 10 -3.37 -8.20 -3.19
C ASP A 10 -2.11 -9.03 -3.00
N LEU A 11 -1.27 -9.12 -4.04
CA LEU A 11 -0.06 -9.92 -4.02
C LEU A 11 0.89 -9.49 -2.90
N ARG A 12 0.99 -8.20 -2.60
CA ARG A 12 1.89 -7.66 -1.55
C ARG A 12 1.52 -8.14 -0.14
N LYS A 13 0.30 -8.66 0.07
CA LYS A 13 -0.14 -9.27 1.34
C LYS A 13 -0.23 -10.78 1.27
N VAL A 14 -0.66 -11.35 0.14
CA VAL A 14 -0.86 -12.80 -0.01
C VAL A 14 0.46 -13.53 -0.19
N ASP A 15 1.33 -12.99 -1.04
CA ASP A 15 2.67 -13.50 -1.30
C ASP A 15 3.67 -12.35 -1.11
N PRO A 16 3.97 -12.01 0.15
CA PRO A 16 4.75 -10.82 0.45
C PRO A 16 6.15 -10.93 -0.15
N TYR A 17 6.48 -10.00 -1.05
CA TYR A 17 7.81 -9.84 -1.60
C TYR A 17 8.52 -8.64 -0.96
N GLU A 18 9.85 -8.67 -0.99
CA GLU A 18 10.72 -7.64 -0.39
C GLU A 18 10.35 -7.38 1.09
N SER A 19 10.08 -6.12 1.44
CA SER A 19 9.79 -5.67 2.82
C SER A 19 8.33 -5.25 3.02
N TYR A 20 7.42 -5.56 2.09
CA TYR A 20 6.01 -5.14 2.19
C TYR A 20 5.27 -5.68 3.43
N ASN A 21 5.75 -6.79 4.00
CA ASN A 21 5.25 -7.36 5.25
C ASN A 21 5.63 -6.54 6.50
N GLN A 22 6.59 -5.62 6.41
CA GLN A 22 7.05 -4.79 7.54
C GLN A 22 6.23 -3.50 7.70
N PHE A 23 5.32 -3.20 6.78
CA PHE A 23 4.49 -1.99 6.80
C PHE A 23 3.03 -2.29 7.19
N ASP A 24 2.43 -1.37 7.94
CA ASP A 24 1.01 -1.41 8.28
C ASP A 24 0.17 -0.65 7.26
N TRP A 25 -0.61 -1.40 6.47
CA TRP A 25 -1.50 -0.87 5.45
C TRP A 25 -2.62 -1.87 5.16
N LYS A 26 -3.73 -1.36 4.63
CA LYS A 26 -4.95 -2.13 4.37
C LYS A 26 -5.20 -2.30 2.87
N VAL A 27 -5.57 -3.51 2.47
CA VAL A 27 -6.01 -3.78 1.11
C VAL A 27 -7.35 -3.09 0.88
N GLN A 28 -7.41 -2.19 -0.10
CA GLN A 28 -8.63 -1.49 -0.46
C GLN A 28 -9.46 -2.35 -1.41
N TRP A 29 -10.72 -2.57 -1.06
CA TRP A 29 -11.63 -3.38 -1.84
C TRP A 29 -13.06 -2.84 -1.72
N GLN A 30 -13.88 -3.21 -2.68
CA GLN A 30 -15.30 -2.86 -2.77
C GLN A 30 -16.06 -4.05 -3.33
N LYS A 31 -17.38 -4.12 -3.13
CA LYS A 31 -18.22 -5.28 -3.50
C LYS A 31 -19.04 -5.04 -4.77
N GLU A 32 -19.29 -3.78 -5.10
CA GLU A 32 -20.32 -3.34 -6.05
C GLU A 32 -19.95 -3.64 -7.51
N GLY A 33 -18.66 -3.76 -7.85
CA GLY A 33 -18.19 -4.15 -9.19
C GLY A 33 -18.34 -3.07 -10.27
N ASP A 34 -18.95 -1.93 -9.96
CA ASP A 34 -19.22 -0.84 -10.89
C ASP A 34 -18.01 0.10 -11.09
N SER A 35 -18.18 1.12 -11.94
CA SER A 35 -17.12 2.10 -12.19
C SER A 35 -16.78 2.93 -10.96
N LEU A 36 -17.77 3.23 -10.11
CA LEU A 36 -17.56 4.00 -8.89
C LEU A 36 -16.73 3.21 -7.87
N ALA A 37 -17.03 1.93 -7.66
CA ALA A 37 -16.23 1.03 -6.82
C ALA A 37 -14.77 0.99 -7.26
N ARG A 38 -14.52 0.92 -8.57
CA ARG A 38 -13.15 0.97 -9.11
C ARG A 38 -12.46 2.28 -8.82
N TYR A 39 -13.16 3.39 -8.98
CA TYR A 39 -12.66 4.71 -8.66
C TYR A 39 -12.31 4.84 -7.17
N LEU A 40 -13.22 4.44 -6.28
CA LEU A 40 -13.01 4.50 -4.84
C LEU A 40 -11.85 3.62 -4.37
N VAL A 41 -11.73 2.40 -4.90
CA VAL A 41 -10.57 1.52 -4.64
C VAL A 41 -9.27 2.21 -5.03
N ARG A 42 -9.19 2.80 -6.24
CA ARG A 42 -7.98 3.49 -6.73
C ARG A 42 -7.61 4.69 -5.85
N ILE A 43 -8.59 5.48 -5.44
CA ILE A 43 -8.37 6.63 -4.54
C ILE A 43 -7.88 6.15 -3.16
N GLY A 44 -8.47 5.09 -2.62
CA GLY A 44 -8.02 4.47 -1.38
C GLY A 44 -6.59 3.95 -1.50
N GLU A 45 -6.25 3.28 -2.60
CA GLU A 45 -4.91 2.73 -2.85
C GLU A 45 -3.85 3.82 -2.88
N MET A 46 -4.15 4.99 -3.45
CA MET A 46 -3.22 6.13 -3.41
C MET A 46 -2.96 6.61 -1.98
N ARG A 47 -3.99 6.66 -1.12
CA ARG A 47 -3.84 7.04 0.30
C ARG A 47 -3.00 6.02 1.08
N GLU A 48 -3.26 4.73 0.90
CA GLU A 48 -2.46 3.67 1.52
C GLU A 48 -1.03 3.66 0.98
N SER A 49 -0.81 4.01 -0.29
CA SER A 49 0.54 4.13 -0.85
C SER A 49 1.34 5.24 -0.17
N ILE A 50 0.72 6.39 0.10
CA ILE A 50 1.36 7.47 0.87
C ILE A 50 1.69 6.98 2.29
N LYS A 51 0.78 6.25 2.94
CA LYS A 51 1.01 5.68 4.28
C LYS A 51 2.21 4.72 4.30
N ILE A 52 2.38 3.90 3.26
CA ILE A 52 3.54 3.01 3.11
C ILE A 52 4.83 3.83 2.93
N ILE A 53 4.81 4.85 2.06
CA ILE A 53 5.99 5.70 1.80
C ILE A 53 6.45 6.39 3.08
N GLN A 54 5.52 6.95 3.86
CA GLN A 54 5.85 7.61 5.14
C GLN A 54 6.52 6.64 6.13
N GLN A 55 5.96 5.45 6.29
CA GLN A 55 6.57 4.41 7.13
C GLN A 55 7.92 3.93 6.59
N ALA A 56 8.08 3.87 5.26
CA ALA A 56 9.34 3.48 4.65
C ALA A 56 10.43 4.50 4.94
N VAL A 57 10.14 5.81 4.79
CA VAL A 57 11.07 6.91 5.09
C VAL A 57 11.51 6.88 6.56
N GLU A 58 10.58 6.65 7.50
CA GLU A 58 10.90 6.53 8.93
C GLU A 58 11.77 5.32 9.26
N LYS A 59 11.69 4.25 8.45
CA LYS A 59 12.38 2.97 8.67
C LYS A 59 13.66 2.83 7.85
N ILE A 60 14.09 3.85 7.09
CA ILE A 60 15.32 3.78 6.31
C ILE A 60 16.52 3.62 7.26
N PRO A 61 17.31 2.54 7.16
CA PRO A 61 18.51 2.39 7.97
C PRO A 61 19.53 3.47 7.58
N GLY A 62 20.01 4.22 8.57
CA GLY A 62 20.92 5.35 8.34
C GLY A 62 20.23 6.69 8.06
N GLY A 63 18.91 6.70 7.91
CA GLY A 63 18.14 7.94 7.74
C GLY A 63 18.50 8.71 6.45
N PRO A 64 18.36 10.04 6.45
CA PRO A 64 18.73 10.89 5.31
C PRO A 64 20.22 10.74 4.94
N TYR A 65 20.51 10.65 3.65
CA TYR A 65 21.87 10.46 3.13
C TYR A 65 22.85 11.56 3.59
N GLU A 66 22.38 12.79 3.73
CA GLU A 66 23.18 13.92 4.22
C GLU A 66 23.72 13.75 5.66
N ASN A 67 23.12 12.88 6.47
CA ASN A 67 23.50 12.66 7.88
C ASN A 67 24.38 11.41 8.07
N LEU A 68 24.76 10.71 7.00
CA LEU A 68 25.54 9.46 7.05
C LEU A 68 27.06 9.69 7.25
N GLU A 69 27.53 10.94 7.22
CA GLU A 69 28.96 11.31 7.37
C GLU A 69 29.29 12.13 8.65
N VAL A 70 28.77 11.72 9.83
CA VAL A 70 29.31 12.19 11.12
C VAL A 70 29.74 11.01 11.99
#